data_AF-A0AB38RAD1-F1
#
_entry.id   AF-A0AB38RAD1-F1
#
_cell.length_a   1.000
_cell.length_b   1.000
_cell.length_c   1.000
_cell.angle_alpha   90.00
_cell.angle_beta   90.00
_cell.angle_gamma   90.00
#
_symmetry.space_group_name_H-M   'P 1'
#
loop_
_entity.id
_entity.type
_entity.pdbx_description
1 polymer ?
#
loop_
_entity_poly.entity_id
_entity_poly.type
_entity_poly.pdbx_seq_one_letter_code
_entity_poly.pdbx_strand_id
1 'polypeptide(L)'
;MSAIHHSAKWTKLTKRLKSKLPPICHLCGGAIDLSAPSRSRESWSLDHLVSVENGGAPYDPANCAPAHLSCNGRKSAGVVGPFTPPVPTAYLQPKGWSGSRNW
;
A
#
# COMPACT_ATOMS: atom_id res chain seq x y z
N MET A 1 -1.51 -6.70 15.51
CA MET A 1 -1.05 -5.30 15.33
C MET A 1 0.47 -5.30 15.35
N SER A 2 1.10 -5.20 14.18
CA SER A 2 2.56 -5.31 14.07
C SER A 2 3.22 -4.01 14.58
N ALA A 3 4.25 -4.12 15.42
CA ALA A 3 4.96 -2.99 16.06
C ALA A 3 5.54 -1.97 15.05
N ILE A 4 5.57 -2.33 13.77
CA ILE A 4 6.07 -1.56 12.64
C ILE A 4 5.36 -0.20 12.52
N HIS A 5 4.03 -0.17 12.55
CA HIS A 5 3.26 1.05 12.25
C HIS A 5 3.31 2.11 13.36
N HIS A 6 3.79 1.75 14.55
CA HIS A 6 4.03 2.67 15.67
C HIS A 6 5.50 3.07 15.81
N SER A 7 6.38 2.58 14.94
CA SER A 7 7.81 2.87 15.01
C SER A 7 8.14 4.29 14.50
N ALA A 8 9.14 4.92 15.10
CA ALA A 8 9.68 6.20 14.61
C ALA A 8 10.17 6.09 13.15
N LYS A 9 10.68 4.92 12.76
CA LYS A 9 11.13 4.62 11.40
C LYS A 9 9.98 4.67 10.41
N TRP A 10 8.83 4.08 10.75
CA TRP A 10 7.61 4.17 9.95
C TRP A 10 7.11 5.60 9.84
N THR A 11 7.00 6.33 10.94
CA THR A 11 6.57 7.74 10.93
C THR A 11 7.46 8.60 10.02
N LYS A 12 8.79 8.41 10.07
CA LYS A 12 9.74 9.13 9.21
C LYS A 12 9.58 8.77 7.73
N LEU A 13 9.41 7.48 7.42
CA LEU A 13 9.16 7.00 6.06
C LEU A 13 7.86 7.59 5.50
N THR A 14 6.77 7.49 6.26
CA THR A 14 5.45 8.00 5.92
C THR A 14 5.47 9.49 5.62
N LYS A 15 6.10 10.30 6.49
CA LYS A 15 6.24 11.75 6.26
C LYS A 15 7.04 12.05 4.99
N ARG A 16 8.14 11.33 4.75
CA ARG A 16 8.98 11.48 3.56
C ARG A 16 8.23 11.12 2.28
N LEU A 17 7.44 10.05 2.28
CA LEU A 17 6.72 9.60 1.09
C LEU A 17 5.49 10.46 0.80
N LYS A 18 4.76 10.89 1.84
CA LYS A 18 3.64 11.82 1.69
C LYS A 18 4.04 13.13 0.97
N SER A 19 5.28 13.60 1.16
CA SER A 19 5.77 14.81 0.50
C SER A 19 6.38 14.59 -0.88
N LYS A 20 6.67 13.33 -1.27
CA LYS A 20 7.39 13.01 -2.52
C LYS A 20 6.50 12.37 -3.58
N LEU A 21 5.53 11.57 -3.16
CA LEU A 21 4.66 10.83 -4.06
C LEU A 21 3.47 11.69 -4.47
N PRO A 22 2.99 11.56 -5.71
CA PRO A 22 1.76 12.21 -6.12
C PRO A 22 0.60 11.71 -5.24
N PRO A 23 -0.35 12.56 -4.87
CA PRO A 23 -1.50 12.17 -4.06
C PRO A 23 -2.53 11.45 -4.93
N ILE A 24 -2.13 10.34 -5.55
CA ILE A 24 -2.99 9.51 -6.40
C ILE A 24 -3.05 8.13 -5.75
N CYS A 25 -4.25 7.66 -5.45
CA CYS A 25 -4.47 6.35 -4.85
C CYS A 25 -4.09 5.26 -5.85
N HIS A 26 -3.13 4.43 -5.48
CA HIS A 26 -2.69 3.34 -6.34
C HIS A 26 -3.73 2.21 -6.45
N LEU A 27 -4.72 2.13 -5.57
CA LEU A 27 -5.74 1.07 -5.60
C LEU A 27 -6.91 1.39 -6.53
N CYS A 28 -7.32 2.67 -6.60
CA CYS A 28 -8.48 3.10 -7.38
C CYS A 28 -8.16 4.12 -8.48
N GLY A 29 -6.93 4.64 -8.53
CA GLY A 29 -6.49 5.68 -9.47
C GLY A 29 -6.98 7.09 -9.15
N GLY A 30 -7.83 7.27 -8.13
CA GLY A 30 -8.41 8.58 -7.77
C GLY A 30 -7.42 9.48 -7.02
N ALA A 31 -7.64 10.80 -7.10
CA ALA A 31 -6.88 11.77 -6.31
C ALA A 31 -7.19 11.64 -4.81
N ILE A 32 -6.17 11.83 -3.98
CA ILE A 32 -6.25 11.81 -2.52
C ILE A 32 -6.30 13.26 -2.03
N ASP A 33 -7.31 13.58 -1.23
CA ASP A 33 -7.40 14.88 -0.59
C ASP A 33 -6.44 14.95 0.62
N LEU A 34 -5.36 15.73 0.46
CA LEU A 34 -4.37 15.94 1.51
C LEU A 34 -4.84 16.86 2.64
N SER A 35 -5.92 17.63 2.41
CA SER A 35 -6.56 18.49 3.40
C SER A 35 -7.60 17.74 4.23
N ALA A 36 -8.01 16.55 3.79
CA ALA A 36 -9.01 15.76 4.47
C ALA A 36 -8.57 15.38 5.90
N PRO A 37 -9.51 15.33 6.87
CA PRO A 37 -9.21 14.91 8.23
C PRO A 37 -8.51 13.55 8.25
N SER A 38 -7.54 13.36 9.15
CA SER A 38 -6.67 12.17 9.21
C SER A 38 -7.43 10.83 9.20
N ARG A 39 -8.64 10.76 9.77
CA ARG A 39 -9.48 9.55 9.84
C ARG A 39 -10.62 9.50 8.82
N SER A 40 -10.63 10.38 7.83
CA SER A 40 -11.65 10.38 6.77
C SER A 40 -11.35 9.29 5.73
N ARG A 41 -12.38 8.85 5.01
CA ARG A 41 -12.25 7.79 3.99
C ARG A 41 -11.29 8.15 2.86
N GLU A 42 -11.26 9.44 2.51
CA GLU A 42 -10.45 10.02 1.44
C GLU A 42 -9.07 10.51 1.93
N SER A 43 -8.76 10.31 3.21
CA SER A 43 -7.46 10.73 3.75
C SER A 43 -6.33 9.89 3.19
N TRP A 44 -5.16 10.53 3.12
CA TRP A 44 -3.94 9.86 2.71
C TRP A 44 -3.49 8.81 3.73
N SER A 45 -3.18 7.61 3.23
CA SER A 45 -2.54 6.54 3.98
C SER A 45 -1.39 5.93 3.16
N LEU A 46 -0.42 5.32 3.85
CA LEU A 46 0.66 4.59 3.21
C LEU A 46 0.32 3.10 3.20
N ASP A 47 0.14 2.53 2.02
CA ASP A 47 -0.13 1.10 1.83
C ASP A 47 1.17 0.36 1.49
N HIS A 48 1.28 -0.87 1.99
CA HIS A 48 2.32 -1.82 1.58
C HIS A 48 1.84 -2.57 0.33
N LEU A 49 2.57 -2.48 -0.78
CA LEU A 49 2.25 -3.20 -2.01
C LEU A 49 2.19 -4.70 -1.76
N VAL A 50 3.21 -5.23 -1.09
CA VAL A 50 3.23 -6.57 -0.49
C VAL A 50 3.10 -6.42 1.02
N SER A 51 2.04 -6.99 1.58
CA SER A 51 1.80 -7.04 3.02
C SER A 51 2.99 -7.63 3.76
N VAL A 52 3.30 -7.13 4.96
CA VAL A 52 4.40 -7.64 5.79
C VAL A 52 4.23 -9.13 6.10
N GLU A 53 2.98 -9.58 6.31
CA GLU A 53 2.62 -10.98 6.54
C GLU A 53 2.96 -11.89 5.33
N ASN A 54 2.95 -11.32 4.12
CA ASN A 54 3.31 -12.01 2.88
C ASN A 54 4.82 -11.87 2.55
N GLY A 55 5.63 -11.39 3.49
CA GLY A 55 7.08 -11.22 3.32
C GLY A 55 7.50 -9.89 2.70
N GLY A 56 6.59 -8.91 2.62
CA GLY A 56 6.92 -7.57 2.12
C GLY A 56 7.87 -6.82 3.05
N ALA A 57 8.85 -6.11 2.48
CA ALA A 57 9.78 -5.30 3.25
C ALA A 57 9.04 -4.10 3.90
N PRO A 58 9.03 -3.99 5.24
CA PRO A 58 8.14 -3.04 5.93
C PRO A 58 8.57 -1.58 5.81
N TYR A 59 9.86 -1.34 5.52
CA TYR A 59 10.46 -0.01 5.47
C TYR A 59 11.05 0.34 4.11
N ASP A 60 10.88 -0.51 3.09
CA ASP A 60 11.34 -0.18 1.75
C ASP A 60 10.34 0.80 1.10
N PRO A 61 10.78 2.02 0.73
CA PRO A 61 9.98 2.94 -0.07
C PRO A 61 9.38 2.31 -1.33
N ALA A 62 10.07 1.36 -1.96
CA ALA A 62 9.62 0.73 -3.19
C ALA A 62 8.49 -0.28 -2.96
N ASN A 63 8.30 -0.77 -1.73
CA ASN A 63 7.15 -1.58 -1.32
C ASN A 63 6.00 -0.72 -0.78
N CYS A 64 6.05 0.61 -0.90
CA CYS A 64 5.06 1.51 -0.33
C CYS A 64 4.43 2.40 -1.40
N ALA A 65 3.11 2.56 -1.35
CA ALA A 65 2.38 3.41 -2.27
C ALA A 65 1.25 4.20 -1.57
N PRO A 66 0.90 5.40 -2.08
CA PRO A 66 -0.17 6.22 -1.52
C PRO A 66 -1.54 5.59 -1.82
N ALA A 67 -2.39 5.51 -0.81
CA ALA A 67 -3.76 5.02 -0.94
C ALA A 67 -4.71 5.82 -0.06
N HIS A 68 -5.98 5.92 -0.43
CA HIS A 68 -7.02 6.37 0.49
C HIS A 68 -7.11 5.45 1.70
N LEU A 69 -7.40 5.99 2.88
CA LEU A 69 -7.58 5.20 4.09
C LEU A 69 -8.66 4.13 3.92
N SER A 70 -9.76 4.45 3.22
CA SER A 70 -10.83 3.50 2.95
C SER A 70 -10.43 2.39 1.97
N CYS A 71 -9.70 2.73 0.90
CA CYS A 71 -9.20 1.75 -0.07
C CYS A 71 -8.18 0.81 0.58
N ASN A 72 -7.24 1.35 1.36
CA ASN A 72 -6.25 0.56 2.10
C ASN A 72 -6.93 -0.37 3.12
N GLY A 73 -7.92 0.14 3.87
CA GLY A 73 -8.73 -0.67 4.79
C GLY A 73 -9.50 -1.80 4.09
N ARG A 74 -10.03 -1.55 2.89
CA ARG A 74 -10.71 -2.57 2.06
C ARG A 74 -9.73 -3.61 1.50
N LYS A 75 -8.51 -3.21 1.14
CA LYS A 75 -7.44 -4.12 0.71
C LYS A 75 -7.04 -5.07 1.84
N SER A 76 -6.82 -4.53 3.04
CA SER A 76 -6.32 -5.29 4.19
C SER A 76 -5.03 -6.07 3.84
N ALA A 77 -4.93 -7.35 4.16
CA ALA A 77 -3.81 -8.22 3.74
C ALA A 77 -3.99 -8.80 2.33
N GLY A 78 -5.17 -8.63 1.72
CA GLY A 78 -5.52 -9.17 0.41
C GLY A 78 -4.84 -8.44 -0.76
N VAL A 79 -4.96 -9.04 -1.93
CA VAL A 79 -4.52 -8.45 -3.21
C VAL A 79 -5.74 -7.86 -3.89
N VAL A 80 -5.82 -6.53 -4.04
CA VAL A 80 -6.89 -5.89 -4.83
C VAL A 80 -6.35 -5.71 -6.25
N GLY A 81 -6.93 -6.38 -7.25
CA GLY A 81 -6.61 -6.12 -8.66
C GLY A 81 -7.32 -4.86 -9.19
N PRO A 82 -7.20 -4.49 -10.48
CA PRO A 82 -6.09 -4.63 -11.41
C PRO A 82 -5.37 -3.28 -11.68
N PHE A 83 -5.62 -2.21 -10.90
CA PHE A 83 -4.82 -0.98 -10.98
C PHE A 83 -3.50 -1.18 -10.23
N THR A 84 -2.67 -2.11 -10.71
CA THR A 84 -1.34 -2.29 -10.12
C THR A 84 -0.44 -1.16 -10.64
N PRO A 85 0.10 -0.27 -9.79
CA PRO A 85 1.36 0.38 -10.17
C PRO A 85 2.38 -0.74 -10.44
N PRO A 86 3.42 -0.52 -11.25
CA PRO A 86 4.47 -1.52 -11.41
C PRO A 86 5.04 -1.81 -10.02
N VAL A 87 4.64 -2.93 -9.41
CA VAL A 87 5.35 -3.48 -8.27
C VAL A 87 6.78 -3.65 -8.77
N PRO A 88 7.79 -3.13 -8.05
CA PRO A 88 9.16 -3.30 -8.49
C PRO A 88 9.39 -4.79 -8.74
N THR A 89 10.11 -5.16 -9.81
CA THR A 89 10.32 -6.58 -10.17
C THR A 89 10.87 -7.41 -9.00
N ALA A 90 11.59 -6.76 -8.08
CA ALA A 90 12.05 -7.35 -6.82
C ALA A 90 10.92 -7.88 -5.89
N TYR A 91 9.70 -7.37 -6.03
CA TYR A 91 8.50 -7.72 -5.26
C TYR A 91 7.46 -8.51 -6.07
N LEU A 92 7.72 -8.79 -7.36
CA LEU A 92 6.96 -9.77 -8.15
C LEU A 92 7.36 -11.19 -7.69
N GLN A 93 6.92 -11.61 -6.50
CA GLN A 93 6.98 -13.02 -6.14
C GLN A 93 5.63 -13.70 -6.37
N PRO A 94 5.58 -14.80 -7.15
CA PRO A 94 4.40 -15.64 -7.20
C PRO A 94 4.37 -16.47 -5.90
N LYS A 95 3.54 -16.06 -4.94
CA LYS A 95 3.15 -16.96 -3.84
C LYS A 95 1.63 -16.98 -3.74
N GLY A 96 1.04 -17.92 -4.47
CA GLY A 96 -0.37 -18.29 -4.30
C GLY A 96 -1.30 -18.09 -5.49
N TRP A 97 -0.82 -17.86 -6.73
CA TRP A 97 -1.66 -18.20 -7.88
C TRP A 97 -1.80 -19.72 -7.92
N SER A 98 -2.85 -20.26 -7.31
CA SER A 98 -3.32 -21.61 -7.60
C SER A 98 -3.84 -21.58 -9.04
N GLY A 99 -2.91 -21.79 -9.97
CA GLY A 99 -3.25 -22.37 -11.25
C GLY A 99 -4.04 -23.65 -10.99
N SER A 100 -5.35 -23.52 -11.05
CA SER A 100 -6.29 -24.62 -11.26
C SER A 100 -6.68 -24.45 -12.72
N ARG A 101 -5.88 -25.03 -13.62
CA ARG A 101 -6.18 -26.31 -14.28
C ARG A 101 -7.45 -26.22 -15.12
N ASN A 102 -7.21 -26.27 -16.44
CA ASN A 102 -8.06 -26.77 -17.53
C ASN A 102 -9.43 -27.27 -17.09
N TRP A 103 -10.48 -26.69 -17.68
CA TRP A 103 -11.62 -27.40 -18.26
C TRP A 103 -11.98 -26.70 -19.58
#